data_AF-A0A8T4ECM2-F1
#
_entry.id   AF-A0A8T4ECM2-F1
#
_cell.length_a   1.000
_cell.length_b   1.000
_cell.length_c   1.000
_cell.angle_alpha   90.00
_cell.angle_beta   90.00
_cell.angle_gamma   90.00
#
_symmetry.space_group_name_H-M   'P 1'
#
loop_
_entity.id
_entity.type
_entity.pdbx_description
1 polymer ?
#
loop_
_entity_poly.entity_id
_entity_poly.type
_entity_poly.pdbx_seq_one_letter_code
_entity_poly.pdbx_strand_id
1 'polypeptide(L)'
;MDTSKTYCPNCGKSLEGSWEYCPHCGQILSPKCPRCGADIIPGMKFCPNCGAPIETSSIDIGTRSSIDSRVEKRDDMWILLVLGVIMIIAGLFFGVCFFLGIIMIVIYVIMGASKKPRKE
;
A
#
# COMPACT_ATOMS: atom_id res chain seq x y z
N MET A 1 3.97 -8.62 46.88
CA MET A 1 3.35 -8.02 45.67
C MET A 1 4.45 -7.93 44.63
N ASP A 2 4.39 -8.74 43.57
CA ASP A 2 5.25 -8.59 42.38
C ASP A 2 4.35 -8.40 41.17
N THR A 3 3.87 -7.17 40.97
CA THR A 3 3.17 -6.79 39.74
C THR A 3 4.22 -6.52 38.67
N SER A 4 4.83 -7.58 38.13
CA SER A 4 5.69 -7.48 36.94
C SER A 4 4.83 -7.11 35.73
N LYS A 5 4.61 -5.80 35.56
CA LYS A 5 3.85 -5.24 34.44
C LYS A 5 4.71 -5.36 33.19
N THR A 6 4.47 -6.42 32.42
CA THR A 6 5.23 -6.72 31.19
C THR A 6 4.42 -6.22 30.00
N TYR A 7 5.06 -5.71 28.97
CA TYR A 7 4.36 -5.24 27.76
C TYR A 7 4.49 -6.27 26.65
N CYS A 8 3.44 -6.43 25.85
CA CYS A 8 3.50 -7.32 24.69
C CYS A 8 4.49 -6.74 23.65
N PRO A 9 5.49 -7.51 23.18
CA PRO A 9 6.48 -7.01 22.22
C PRO A 9 5.93 -6.76 20.82
N ASN A 10 4.75 -7.30 20.49
CA ASN A 10 4.10 -7.07 19.19
C ASN A 10 3.11 -5.90 19.27
N CYS A 11 2.15 -5.95 20.20
CA CYS A 11 1.08 -4.95 20.23
C CYS A 11 1.29 -3.82 21.25
N GLY A 12 2.35 -3.86 22.06
CA GLY A 12 2.70 -2.82 23.03
C GLY A 12 1.75 -2.65 24.23
N LYS A 13 0.72 -3.50 24.36
CA LYS A 13 -0.26 -3.41 25.45
C LYS A 13 0.27 -4.03 26.74
N SER A 14 -0.17 -3.50 27.88
CA SER A 14 0.23 -3.98 29.19
C SER A 14 -0.38 -5.36 29.47
N LEU A 15 0.47 -6.30 29.84
CA LEU A 15 0.10 -7.62 30.33
C LEU A 15 0.33 -7.63 31.84
N GLU A 16 -0.71 -7.96 32.58
CA GLU A 16 -0.66 -8.08 34.03
C GLU A 16 -0.70 -9.57 34.38
N GLY A 17 0.44 -10.12 34.83
CA GLY A 17 0.61 -11.54 35.13
C GLY A 17 1.29 -12.37 34.02
N SER A 18 1.37 -13.68 34.24
CA SER A 18 1.98 -14.65 33.31
C SER A 18 0.93 -15.21 32.34
N TRP A 19 0.99 -14.78 31.08
CA TRP A 19 0.13 -15.27 30.01
C TRP A 19 0.96 -16.02 28.96
N GLU A 20 0.51 -17.20 28.52
CA GLU A 20 1.19 -17.97 27.46
C GLU A 20 0.98 -17.34 26.07
N TYR A 21 -0.15 -16.66 25.90
CA TYR A 21 -0.53 -15.90 24.71
C TYR A 21 -1.08 -14.51 25.08
N CYS A 22 -0.91 -13.54 24.18
CA CYS A 22 -1.41 -12.19 24.38
C CYS A 22 -2.92 -12.17 24.11
N PRO A 23 -3.78 -11.82 25.09
CA PRO A 23 -5.24 -11.80 24.91
C PRO A 23 -5.70 -10.72 23.93
N HIS A 24 -4.83 -9.78 23.56
CA HIS A 24 -5.21 -8.68 22.69
C HIS A 24 -4.76 -8.82 21.22
N CYS A 25 -3.72 -9.59 20.94
CA CYS A 25 -3.18 -9.75 19.58
C CYS A 25 -2.90 -11.20 19.20
N GLY A 26 -3.03 -12.15 20.14
CA GLY A 26 -2.80 -13.58 19.90
C GLY A 26 -1.33 -14.00 19.84
N GLN A 27 -0.36 -13.09 20.05
CA GLN A 27 1.05 -13.47 20.03
C GLN A 27 1.41 -14.39 21.19
N ILE A 28 2.15 -15.46 20.88
CA ILE A 28 2.72 -16.38 21.86
C ILE A 28 3.85 -15.67 22.62
N LEU A 29 3.74 -15.60 23.95
CA LEU A 29 4.76 -15.02 24.83
C LEU A 29 5.79 -16.06 25.28
N SER A 30 5.38 -17.32 25.35
CA SER A 30 6.23 -18.46 25.70
C SER A 30 6.26 -19.46 24.54
N PRO A 31 7.08 -19.24 23.50
CA PRO A 31 7.16 -20.15 22.37
C PRO A 31 7.75 -21.50 22.80
N LYS A 32 7.20 -22.60 22.27
CA LYS A 32 7.77 -23.95 22.42
C LYS A 32 8.43 -24.39 21.13
N CYS A 33 9.42 -25.27 21.26
CA CYS A 33 10.16 -25.76 20.11
C CYS A 33 9.24 -26.61 19.21
N PRO A 34 9.09 -26.30 17.92
CA PRO A 34 8.27 -27.09 17.02
C PRO A 34 8.86 -28.49 16.74
N ARG A 35 10.14 -28.71 17.06
CA ARG A 35 10.85 -29.98 16.83
C ARG A 35 10.85 -30.90 18.04
N CYS A 36 11.05 -30.38 19.24
CA CYS A 36 11.17 -31.20 20.46
C CYS A 36 10.17 -30.84 21.56
N GLY A 37 9.36 -29.79 21.40
CA GLY A 37 8.37 -29.35 22.39
C GLY A 37 8.94 -28.64 23.62
N ALA A 38 10.26 -28.47 23.73
CA ALA A 38 10.89 -27.77 24.85
C ALA A 38 10.54 -26.28 24.86
N ASP A 39 10.43 -25.69 26.04
CA ASP A 39 10.19 -24.26 26.19
C ASP A 39 11.38 -23.46 25.65
N ILE A 40 11.06 -22.40 24.88
CA ILE A 40 12.05 -21.51 24.27
C ILE A 40 11.82 -20.10 24.80
N ILE A 41 12.92 -19.43 25.11
CA ILE A 41 12.93 -18.00 25.42
C ILE A 41 12.75 -17.21 24.12
N PRO A 42 11.78 -16.27 24.05
CA PRO A 42 11.57 -15.44 22.86
C PRO A 42 12.85 -14.67 22.50
N GLY A 43 13.23 -14.69 21.21
CA GLY A 43 14.44 -14.04 20.70
C GLY A 43 15.64 -14.96 20.47
N MET A 44 15.54 -16.26 20.79
CA MET A 44 16.58 -17.23 20.45
C MET A 44 16.50 -17.72 18.99
N LYS A 45 17.66 -17.84 18.34
CA LYS A 45 17.78 -18.32 16.95
C LYS A 45 17.80 -19.86 16.82
N PHE A 46 18.17 -20.56 17.88
CA PHE A 46 18.31 -22.02 17.91
C PHE A 46 17.81 -22.59 19.22
N CYS A 47 17.20 -23.77 19.18
CA CYS A 47 16.69 -24.44 20.37
C CYS A 47 17.86 -24.99 21.21
N PRO A 48 17.97 -24.65 22.51
CA PRO A 48 19.06 -25.13 23.35
C PRO A 48 18.98 -26.63 23.63
N ASN A 49 17.81 -27.25 23.46
CA ASN A 49 17.60 -28.67 23.75
C ASN A 49 17.88 -29.58 22.53
N CYS A 50 17.44 -29.18 21.33
CA CYS A 50 17.55 -30.02 20.13
C CYS A 50 18.43 -29.42 19.02
N GLY A 51 18.93 -28.19 19.16
CA GLY A 51 19.73 -27.51 18.14
C GLY A 51 18.95 -27.07 16.90
N ALA A 52 17.64 -27.33 16.83
CA ALA A 52 16.84 -26.93 15.68
C ALA A 52 16.78 -25.39 15.55
N PRO A 53 16.84 -24.84 14.33
CA PRO A 53 16.66 -23.41 14.10
C PRO A 53 15.25 -23.00 14.51
N ILE A 54 15.15 -21.91 15.26
CA ILE A 54 13.89 -21.27 15.64
C ILE A 54 13.83 -20.01 14.80
N GLU A 55 13.07 -20.09 13.73
CA GLU A 55 12.82 -18.93 12.88
C GLU A 55 12.01 -17.94 13.73
N THR A 56 12.69 -16.94 14.29
CA THR A 56 12.03 -15.69 14.70
C THR A 56 11.67 -14.96 13.43
N SER A 57 10.76 -15.55 12.66
CA SER A 57 10.04 -14.83 11.64
C SER A 57 9.10 -13.91 12.42
N SER A 58 9.50 -12.65 12.53
CA SER A 58 8.59 -11.62 12.03
C SER A 58 8.05 -12.17 10.72
N ILE A 59 6.85 -12.73 10.81
CA ILE A 59 6.04 -13.20 9.70
C ILE A 59 5.72 -11.95 8.88
N ASP A 60 6.70 -11.50 8.12
CA ASP A 60 6.46 -10.92 6.81
C ASP A 60 6.36 -12.12 5.88
N ILE A 61 5.27 -12.87 6.04
CA ILE A 61 4.94 -13.93 5.10
C ILE A 61 4.50 -13.19 3.84
N GLY A 62 5.43 -13.09 2.89
CA GLY A 62 5.13 -12.87 1.48
C GLY A 62 4.35 -14.03 0.88
N THR A 63 3.17 -14.36 1.44
CA THR A 63 2.13 -15.12 0.75
C THR A 63 1.00 -14.16 0.45
N ARG A 64 1.09 -13.56 -0.73
CA ARG A 64 -0.12 -13.29 -1.50
C ARG A 64 -0.80 -14.65 -1.74
N SER A 65 -1.83 -14.96 -0.95
CA SER A 65 -3.12 -15.39 -1.48
C SER A 65 -4.04 -15.86 -0.35
N SER A 66 -5.26 -15.30 -0.36
CA SER A 66 -6.49 -15.82 0.25
C SER A 66 -6.51 -16.01 1.77
N ILE A 67 -6.80 -14.93 2.51
CA ILE A 67 -7.97 -14.73 3.40
C ILE A 67 -7.75 -13.35 4.06
N ASP A 68 -8.05 -12.29 3.32
CA ASP A 68 -8.55 -11.06 3.91
C ASP A 68 -9.60 -10.49 2.95
N SER A 69 -10.82 -10.99 3.10
CA SER A 69 -12.01 -10.40 2.51
C SER A 69 -12.48 -9.19 3.33
N ARG A 70 -11.54 -8.35 3.79
CA ARG A 70 -11.80 -6.98 4.22
C ARG A 70 -10.50 -6.17 4.16
N VAL A 71 -9.87 -6.13 2.98
CA VAL A 71 -9.22 -4.90 2.54
C VAL A 71 -10.34 -3.87 2.47
N GLU A 72 -10.51 -3.18 3.60
CA GLU A 72 -11.23 -1.93 3.70
C GLU A 72 -10.85 -1.14 2.46
N LYS A 73 -11.88 -0.87 1.64
CA LYS A 73 -11.89 0.17 0.64
C LYS A 73 -11.26 1.39 1.31
N ARG A 74 -9.94 1.52 1.21
CA ARG A 74 -9.24 2.78 1.36
C ARG A 74 -9.59 3.48 0.07
N ASP A 75 -10.78 4.03 0.10
CA ASP A 75 -11.27 5.04 -0.79
C ASP A 75 -10.28 6.19 -0.74
N ASP A 76 -9.20 6.04 -1.51
CA ASP A 76 -8.45 7.13 -2.08
C ASP A 76 -9.43 7.88 -3.00
N MET A 77 -10.39 8.56 -2.38
CA MET A 77 -11.49 9.32 -2.97
C MET A 77 -10.96 10.41 -3.91
N TRP A 78 -9.67 10.71 -3.77
CA TRP A 78 -8.89 11.60 -4.62
C TRP A 78 -8.56 10.99 -5.99
N ILE A 79 -8.52 9.67 -6.16
CA ILE A 79 -8.24 9.03 -7.47
C ILE A 79 -9.32 9.39 -8.50
N LEU A 80 -10.59 9.34 -8.12
CA LEU A 80 -11.70 9.73 -9.00
C LEU A 80 -11.67 11.24 -9.31
N LEU A 81 -11.29 12.07 -8.34
CA LEU A 81 -11.10 13.52 -8.56
C LEU A 81 -9.95 13.80 -9.53
N VAL A 82 -8.81 13.14 -9.37
CA VAL A 82 -7.64 13.29 -10.25
C VAL A 82 -7.95 12.83 -11.67
N LEU A 83 -8.60 11.67 -11.83
CA LEU A 83 -9.03 11.17 -13.15
C LEU A 83 -10.03 12.11 -13.82
N GLY A 84 -11.00 12.65 -13.06
CA GLY A 84 -11.95 13.64 -13.55
C GLY A 84 -11.27 14.93 -14.03
N VAL A 85 -10.34 15.48 -13.24
CA VAL A 85 -9.58 16.69 -13.59
C VAL A 85 -8.73 16.45 -14.85
N ILE A 86 -8.07 15.28 -14.97
CA ILE A 86 -7.29 14.92 -16.16
C ILE A 86 -8.17 14.89 -17.41
N MET A 87 -9.37 14.29 -17.34
CA MET A 87 -10.30 14.22 -18.48
C MET A 87 -10.83 15.61 -18.88
N ILE A 88 -11.11 16.47 -17.91
CA ILE A 88 -11.55 17.86 -18.16
C ILE A 88 -10.43 18.68 -18.81
N ILE A 89 -9.20 18.59 -18.27
CA ILE A 89 -8.03 19.29 -18.83
C ILE A 89 -7.74 18.79 -20.24
N ALA A 90 -7.77 17.47 -20.46
CA ALA A 90 -7.60 16.90 -21.79
C ALA A 90 -8.68 17.39 -22.75
N GLY A 91 -9.96 17.35 -22.36
CA GLY A 91 -11.07 17.82 -23.19
C GLY A 91 -10.97 19.30 -23.55
N LEU A 92 -10.61 20.15 -22.58
CA LEU A 92 -10.38 21.58 -22.81
C LEU A 92 -9.17 21.82 -23.70
N PHE A 93 -8.08 21.10 -23.47
CA PHE A 93 -6.85 21.25 -24.26
C PHE A 93 -7.08 20.78 -25.71
N PHE A 94 -7.62 19.59 -25.90
CA PHE A 94 -7.96 19.07 -27.24
C PHE A 94 -9.00 19.94 -27.92
N GLY A 95 -10.04 20.40 -27.21
CA GLY A 95 -11.04 21.33 -27.74
C GLY A 95 -10.41 22.64 -28.19
N VAL A 96 -9.71 23.34 -27.31
CA VAL A 96 -9.09 24.64 -27.61
C VAL A 96 -8.04 24.51 -28.72
N CYS A 97 -7.18 23.51 -28.70
CA CYS A 97 -6.20 23.28 -29.77
C CYS A 97 -6.87 22.96 -31.11
N PHE A 98 -7.93 22.15 -31.11
CA PHE A 98 -8.66 21.81 -32.33
C PHE A 98 -9.40 23.02 -32.91
N PHE A 99 -10.10 23.78 -32.07
CA PHE A 99 -10.80 25.00 -32.49
C PHE A 99 -9.82 26.08 -32.97
N LEU A 100 -8.75 26.36 -32.24
CA LEU A 100 -7.71 27.31 -32.67
C LEU A 100 -7.01 26.85 -33.96
N GLY A 101 -6.77 25.54 -34.10
CA GLY A 101 -6.22 24.95 -35.32
C GLY A 101 -7.13 25.16 -36.53
N ILE A 102 -8.42 24.85 -36.40
CA ILE A 102 -9.40 25.06 -37.48
C ILE A 102 -9.49 26.55 -37.84
N ILE A 103 -9.57 27.44 -36.85
CA ILE A 103 -9.63 28.88 -37.07
C ILE A 103 -8.38 29.36 -37.82
N MET A 104 -7.18 28.90 -37.45
CA MET A 104 -5.93 29.23 -38.14
C MET A 104 -5.91 28.73 -39.59
N ILE A 105 -6.39 27.51 -39.84
CA ILE A 105 -6.49 26.96 -41.20
C ILE A 105 -7.44 27.78 -42.06
N VAL A 106 -8.60 28.15 -41.52
CA VAL A 106 -9.60 28.96 -42.24
C VAL A 106 -9.03 30.35 -42.55
N ILE A 107 -8.41 31.02 -41.57
CA ILE A 107 -7.73 32.31 -41.78
C ILE A 107 -6.64 32.18 -42.84
N TYR A 108 -5.81 31.13 -42.78
CA TYR A 108 -4.76 30.88 -43.75
C TYR A 108 -5.32 30.71 -45.17
N VAL A 109 -6.41 29.97 -45.34
CA VAL A 109 -7.06 29.77 -46.65
C VAL A 109 -7.65 31.09 -47.18
N ILE A 110 -8.32 31.86 -46.33
CA ILE A 110 -8.92 33.16 -46.70
C ILE A 110 -7.82 34.16 -47.10
N MET A 111 -6.74 34.25 -46.32
CA MET A 111 -5.60 35.12 -46.63
C MET A 111 -4.81 34.63 -47.84
N GLY A 112 -4.67 33.31 -48.01
CA GLY A 112 -4.03 32.67 -49.16
C GLY A 112 -4.77 32.95 -50.47
N ALA A 113 -6.11 33.04 -50.41
CA ALA A 113 -6.94 33.38 -51.57
C ALA A 113 -6.76 34.83 -52.06
N SER A 114 -6.20 35.71 -51.23
CA SER A 114 -5.96 37.12 -51.60
C SER A 114 -4.65 37.35 -52.36
N LYS A 115 -3.73 36.37 -52.39
CA LYS A 115 -2.56 36.42 -53.29
C LYS A 115 -2.92 35.92 -54.68
N LYS A 116 -3.88 36.56 -55.34
CA LYS A 116 -4.04 36.42 -56.79
C LYS A 116 -2.83 37.12 -57.43
N PRO A 117 -1.96 36.45 -58.19
CA PRO A 117 -0.92 37.15 -58.94
C PRO A 117 -1.64 38.09 -59.89
N ARG A 118 -1.51 39.40 -59.64
CA ARG A 118 -1.90 40.44 -60.58
C ARG A 118 -0.98 40.21 -61.78
N LYS A 119 -1.52 39.53 -62.81
CA LYS A 119 -0.86 39.37 -64.10
C LYS A 119 -0.72 40.78 -64.66
N GLU A 120 0.50 41.29 -64.63
CA GLU A 120 0.92 42.42 -65.47
C GLU A 120 1.01 41.95 -66.92
#